data_AF-A0A1J5E4B0-F1
#
_entry.id   AF-A0A1J5E4B0-F1
#
_cell.length_a   1.000
_cell.length_b   1.000
_cell.length_c   1.000
_cell.angle_alpha   90.00
_cell.angle_beta   90.00
_cell.angle_gamma   90.00
#
_symmetry.space_group_name_H-M   'P 1'
#
loop_
_entity.id
_entity.type
_entity.pdbx_description
1 polymer ?
#
loop_
_entity_poly.entity_id
_entity_poly.type
_entity_poly.pdbx_seq_one_letter_code
_entity_poly.pdbx_strand_id
1 'polypeptide(L)'
;MVDAPVLLGLWEEFVGDLLDRTARFPKGVRFTFATRMENLALDVLEELVEARYASGRSKQEALRRADARLGRLRVLVRLAHARRLLPASGYEHVSRSLDECGRMLGGWRQQGVDHAHS
;
A
#
# COMPACT_ATOMS: atom_id res chain seq x y z
N MET A 1 1.87 -18.42 8.50
CA MET A 1 2.61 -18.17 7.25
C MET A 1 1.88 -17.07 6.52
N VAL A 2 2.49 -15.92 6.26
CA VAL A 2 1.83 -14.87 5.46
C VAL A 2 2.01 -15.29 4.01
N ASP A 3 0.91 -15.68 3.38
CA ASP A 3 0.89 -16.11 1.99
C ASP A 3 0.82 -14.87 1.09
N ALA A 4 1.83 -14.71 0.23
CA ALA A 4 1.87 -13.67 -0.80
C ALA A 4 0.54 -13.49 -1.59
N PRO A 5 -0.20 -14.57 -1.93
CA PRO A 5 -1.55 -14.45 -2.48
C PRO A 5 -2.54 -13.60 -1.65
N VAL A 6 -2.51 -13.69 -0.32
CA VAL A 6 -3.48 -13.02 0.56
C VAL A 6 -3.19 -11.53 0.62
N LEU A 7 -1.90 -11.12 0.74
CA LEU A 7 -1.54 -9.71 0.73
C LEU A 7 -1.89 -9.04 -0.60
N LEU A 8 -1.63 -9.72 -1.73
CA LEU A 8 -1.98 -9.21 -3.05
C LEU A 8 -3.49 -8.98 -3.18
N GLY A 9 -4.32 -9.95 -2.80
CA GLY A 9 -5.77 -9.80 -2.85
C GLY A 9 -6.28 -8.65 -1.99
N LEU A 10 -5.80 -8.53 -0.75
CA LEU A 10 -6.16 -7.41 0.13
C LEU A 10 -5.70 -6.05 -0.43
N TRP A 11 -4.53 -6.02 -1.07
CA TRP A 11 -4.03 -4.80 -1.69
C TRP A 11 -4.84 -4.41 -2.93
N GLU A 12 -5.27 -5.37 -3.75
CA GLU A 12 -6.16 -5.12 -4.89
C GLU A 12 -7.50 -4.51 -4.44
N GLU A 13 -8.12 -5.08 -3.40
CA GLU A 13 -9.35 -4.53 -2.81
C GLU A 13 -9.14 -3.12 -2.27
N PHE A 14 -8.01 -2.89 -1.58
CA PHE A 14 -7.63 -1.57 -1.08
C PHE A 14 -7.43 -0.54 -2.20
N VAL A 15 -6.78 -0.91 -3.31
CA VAL A 15 -6.59 -0.03 -4.47
C VAL A 15 -7.94 0.38 -5.04
N GLY A 16 -8.89 -0.54 -5.18
CA GLY A 16 -10.25 -0.25 -5.63
C GLY A 16 -10.98 0.74 -4.71
N ASP A 17 -11.01 0.47 -3.40
CA ASP A 17 -11.63 1.37 -2.42
C ASP A 17 -10.97 2.76 -2.41
N LEU A 18 -9.65 2.83 -2.56
CA LEU A 18 -8.93 4.10 -2.61
C LEU A 18 -9.33 4.92 -3.85
N LEU A 19 -9.37 4.30 -5.03
CA LEU A 19 -9.77 4.95 -6.28
C LEU A 19 -11.20 5.52 -6.21
N ASP A 20 -12.14 4.75 -5.64
CA ASP A 20 -13.53 5.20 -5.47
C ASP A 20 -13.64 6.40 -4.53
N ARG A 21 -12.79 6.47 -3.49
CA ARG A 21 -12.75 7.58 -2.55
C ARG A 21 -12.10 8.82 -3.16
N THR A 22 -10.95 8.66 -3.83
CA THR A 22 -10.22 9.77 -4.44
C THR A 22 -10.97 10.37 -5.63
N ALA A 23 -11.78 9.59 -6.33
CA ALA A 23 -12.70 10.08 -7.37
C ALA A 23 -13.68 11.15 -6.86
N ARG A 24 -13.99 11.16 -5.56
CA ARG A 24 -14.88 12.13 -4.91
C ARG A 24 -14.17 13.40 -4.45
N PHE A 25 -12.85 13.47 -4.56
CA PHE A 25 -12.12 14.67 -4.14
C PHE A 25 -12.50 15.88 -5.01
N PRO A 26 -12.44 17.11 -4.47
CA PRO A 26 -12.67 18.32 -5.26
C PRO A 26 -11.70 18.42 -6.45
N LYS A 27 -12.19 18.86 -7.62
CA LYS A 27 -11.39 18.91 -8.87
C LYS A 27 -10.03 19.62 -8.68
N GLY A 28 -10.00 20.71 -7.92
CA GLY A 28 -8.79 21.51 -7.70
C GLY A 28 -7.65 20.81 -6.96
N VAL A 29 -7.91 19.67 -6.30
CA VAL A 29 -6.88 18.90 -5.57
C VAL A 29 -6.66 17.50 -6.14
N ARG A 30 -7.38 17.11 -7.20
CA ARG A 30 -7.25 15.76 -7.78
C ARG A 30 -5.86 15.51 -8.33
N PHE A 31 -5.36 16.43 -9.16
CA PHE A 31 -4.04 16.34 -9.77
C PHE A 31 -2.88 16.41 -8.77
N THR A 32 -3.15 16.73 -7.50
CA THR A 32 -2.13 16.75 -6.44
C THR A 32 -2.30 15.59 -5.46
N PHE A 33 -3.45 15.48 -4.81
CA PHE A 33 -3.69 14.50 -3.75
C PHE A 33 -4.15 13.16 -4.30
N ALA A 34 -5.22 13.15 -5.11
CA ALA A 34 -5.78 11.92 -5.66
C ALA A 34 -4.73 11.18 -6.50
N THR A 35 -4.19 11.83 -7.53
CA THR A 35 -3.19 11.22 -8.42
C THR A 35 -1.97 10.71 -7.68
N ARG A 36 -1.46 11.45 -6.68
CA ARG A 36 -0.27 11.00 -5.93
C ARG A 36 -0.58 9.80 -5.03
N MET A 37 -1.77 9.75 -4.44
CA MET A 37 -2.20 8.61 -3.62
C MET A 37 -2.44 7.37 -4.49
N GLU A 38 -3.14 7.55 -5.62
CA GLU A 38 -3.43 6.49 -6.59
C GLU A 38 -2.14 5.90 -7.16
N ASN A 39 -1.20 6.73 -7.60
CA ASN A 39 0.09 6.26 -8.11
C ASN A 39 0.87 5.47 -7.05
N LEU A 40 0.91 5.93 -5.79
CA LEU A 40 1.57 5.17 -4.74
C LEU A 40 0.89 3.83 -4.47
N ALA A 41 -0.44 3.77 -4.56
CA ALA A 41 -1.19 2.54 -4.39
C ALA A 41 -0.89 1.53 -5.52
N LEU A 42 -0.90 2.00 -6.76
CA LEU A 42 -0.58 1.21 -7.95
C LEU A 42 0.88 0.76 -7.95
N ASP A 43 1.82 1.63 -7.61
CA ASP A 43 3.23 1.27 -7.49
C ASP A 43 3.43 0.16 -6.44
N VAL A 44 2.73 0.19 -5.30
CA VAL A 44 2.83 -0.89 -4.31
C VAL A 44 2.29 -2.19 -4.88
N LEU A 45 1.18 -2.15 -5.63
CA LEU A 45 0.63 -3.33 -6.29
C LEU A 45 1.67 -3.95 -7.23
N GLU A 46 2.30 -3.14 -8.09
CA GLU A 46 3.35 -3.58 -9.01
C GLU A 46 4.54 -4.21 -8.28
N GLU A 47 5.00 -3.62 -7.17
CA GLU A 47 6.12 -4.16 -6.39
C GLU A 47 5.77 -5.45 -5.66
N LEU A 48 4.52 -5.60 -5.21
CA LEU A 48 4.03 -6.86 -4.62
C LEU A 48 3.94 -7.97 -5.67
N VAL A 49 3.50 -7.64 -6.88
CA VAL A 49 3.49 -8.57 -8.03
C VAL A 49 4.91 -8.97 -8.40
N GLU A 50 5.84 -8.02 -8.49
CA GLU A 50 7.25 -8.31 -8.76
C GLU A 50 7.85 -9.22 -7.67
N ALA A 51 7.63 -8.89 -6.40
CA ALA A 51 8.12 -9.67 -5.26
C ALA A 51 7.55 -11.11 -5.22
N ARG A 52 6.36 -11.33 -5.78
CA ARG A 52 5.74 -12.66 -5.89
C ARG A 52 6.55 -13.58 -6.80
N TYR A 53 7.05 -13.06 -7.91
CA TYR A 53 7.77 -13.84 -8.93
C TYR A 53 9.30 -13.77 -8.77
N ALA A 54 9.80 -12.81 -8.00
CA ALA A 54 11.21 -12.66 -7.70
C ALA A 54 11.70 -13.59 -6.57
N SER A 55 13.03 -13.74 -6.47
CA SER A 55 13.71 -14.49 -5.40
C SER A 55 14.94 -13.75 -4.87
N GLY A 56 15.42 -14.15 -3.69
CA GLY A 56 16.63 -13.59 -3.07
C GLY A 56 16.60 -12.05 -2.98
N ARG A 57 17.64 -11.41 -3.53
CA ARG A 57 17.84 -9.95 -3.41
C ARG A 57 16.78 -9.13 -4.15
N SER A 58 16.35 -9.54 -5.35
CA SER A 58 15.37 -8.77 -6.13
C SER A 58 14.01 -8.73 -5.42
N LYS A 59 13.58 -9.87 -4.87
CA LYS A 59 12.38 -9.94 -4.02
C LYS A 59 12.48 -9.01 -2.81
N GLN A 60 13.60 -9.05 -2.08
CA GLN A 60 13.79 -8.20 -0.90
C GLN A 60 13.76 -6.71 -1.24
N GLU A 61 14.35 -6.33 -2.36
CA GLU A 61 14.34 -4.94 -2.82
C GLU A 61 12.92 -4.50 -3.21
N ALA A 62 12.17 -5.33 -3.94
CA ALA A 62 10.77 -5.03 -4.28
C ALA A 62 9.91 -4.85 -3.03
N LEU A 63 10.02 -5.75 -2.04
CA LEU A 63 9.28 -5.64 -0.78
C LEU A 63 9.70 -4.40 0.04
N ARG A 64 10.98 -4.03 0.03
CA ARG A 64 11.46 -2.79 0.68
C ARG A 64 10.89 -1.54 0.02
N ARG A 65 10.83 -1.53 -1.32
CA ARG A 65 10.24 -0.44 -2.09
C ARG A 65 8.73 -0.33 -1.86
N ALA A 66 8.01 -1.45 -1.81
CA ALA A 66 6.60 -1.50 -1.43
C ALA A 66 6.36 -0.88 -0.04
N ASP A 67 7.18 -1.26 0.95
CA ASP A 67 7.04 -0.79 2.34
C ASP A 67 7.25 0.73 2.45
N ALA A 68 8.28 1.26 1.78
CA ALA A 68 8.54 2.69 1.74
C ALA A 68 7.39 3.49 1.09
N ARG A 69 6.79 2.96 0.02
CA ARG A 69 5.66 3.60 -0.66
C ARG A 69 4.38 3.54 0.17
N LEU A 70 4.12 2.40 0.82
CA LEU A 70 3.01 2.26 1.75
C LEU A 70 3.12 3.28 2.90
N GLY A 71 4.33 3.48 3.44
CA GLY A 71 4.61 4.53 4.43
C GLY A 71 4.28 5.94 3.92
N ARG A 72 4.65 6.28 2.68
CA ARG A 72 4.28 7.56 2.05
C ARG A 72 2.77 7.70 1.87
N LEU A 73 2.09 6.62 1.48
CA LEU A 73 0.63 6.61 1.31
C LEU A 73 -0.09 6.86 2.64
N ARG A 74 0.36 6.25 3.75
CA ARG A 74 -0.19 6.53 5.11
C ARG A 74 -0.13 8.01 5.46
N VAL A 75 1.00 8.68 5.16
CA VAL A 75 1.16 10.12 5.42
C VAL A 75 0.17 10.94 4.59
N LEU A 76 0.00 10.61 3.31
CA LEU A 76 -0.96 11.30 2.44
C LEU A 76 -2.42 11.08 2.86
N VAL A 77 -2.78 9.87 3.28
CA VAL A 77 -4.12 9.56 3.81
C VAL A 77 -4.43 10.40 5.06
N ARG A 78 -3.48 10.49 6.01
CA ARG A 78 -3.60 11.36 7.18
C ARG A 78 -3.77 12.83 6.80
N LEU A 79 -3.00 13.29 5.81
CA LEU A 79 -3.08 14.67 5.34
C LEU A 79 -4.40 14.95 4.61
N ALA A 80 -4.88 14.02 3.79
CA ALA A 80 -6.18 14.12 3.11
C ALA A 80 -7.33 14.22 4.13
N HIS A 81 -7.26 13.45 5.22
CA HIS A 81 -8.22 13.57 6.31
C HIS A 81 -8.13 14.94 7.02
N ALA A 82 -6.93 15.40 7.37
CA ALA A 82 -6.72 16.71 8.00
C ALA A 82 -7.21 17.87 7.11
N ARG A 83 -7.14 17.71 5.79
CA ARG A 83 -7.66 18.65 4.78
C ARG A 83 -9.16 18.49 4.50
N ARG A 84 -9.85 17.61 5.22
CA ARG A 84 -11.28 17.27 5.04
C ARG A 84 -11.62 16.75 3.63
N LEU A 85 -10.64 16.19 2.92
CA LEU A 85 -10.84 15.51 1.63
C LEU A 85 -11.38 14.09 1.83
N LEU A 86 -10.98 13.46 2.94
CA LEU A 86 -11.42 12.13 3.36
C LEU A 86 -12.21 12.25 4.67
N PRO A 87 -13.49 11.83 4.70
CA PRO A 87 -14.31 11.86 5.92
C PRO A 87 -13.75 10.87 6.96
N ALA A 88 -14.07 11.08 8.23
CA ALA A 88 -13.54 10.29 9.35
C ALA A 88 -13.76 8.76 9.17
N SER A 89 -14.96 8.35 8.75
CA SER A 89 -15.27 6.93 8.50
C SER A 89 -14.42 6.35 7.37
N GLY A 90 -14.16 7.12 6.31
CA GLY A 90 -13.29 6.71 5.22
C GLY A 90 -11.82 6.66 5.64
N TYR A 91 -11.38 7.63 6.44
CA TYR A 91 -10.04 7.63 7.00
C TYR A 91 -9.78 6.43 7.90
N GLU A 92 -10.74 6.08 8.77
CA GLU A 92 -10.63 4.92 9.65
C GLU A 92 -10.52 3.62 8.85
N HIS A 93 -11.39 3.44 7.85
CA HIS A 93 -11.37 2.27 6.98
C HIS A 93 -10.03 2.13 6.24
N VAL A 94 -9.63 3.17 5.51
CA VAL A 94 -8.38 3.18 4.73
C VAL A 94 -7.16 2.97 5.62
N SER A 95 -7.12 3.58 6.81
CA SER A 95 -6.00 3.44 7.73
C SER A 95 -5.88 2.03 8.27
N ARG A 96 -7.01 1.39 8.61
CA ARG A 96 -7.03 0.00 9.09
C ARG A 96 -6.51 -0.95 8.02
N SER A 97 -6.97 -0.81 6.78
CA SER A 97 -6.51 -1.63 5.65
C SER A 97 -5.01 -1.44 5.38
N LEU A 98 -4.49 -0.20 5.45
CA LEU A 98 -3.07 0.07 5.33
C LEU A 98 -2.23 -0.56 6.44
N ASP A 99 -2.73 -0.56 7.68
CA ASP A 99 -2.02 -1.16 8.81
C ASP A 99 -1.99 -2.69 8.71
N GLU A 100 -3.09 -3.30 8.30
CA GLU A 100 -3.15 -4.73 8.00
C GLU A 100 -2.17 -5.13 6.89
N CYS A 101 -2.25 -4.47 5.73
CA CYS A 101 -1.34 -4.73 4.61
C CYS A 101 0.13 -4.53 5.01
N GLY A 102 0.42 -3.50 5.82
CA GLY A 102 1.77 -3.25 6.31
C GLY A 102 2.30 -4.34 7.24
N ARG A 103 1.48 -4.89 8.14
CA ARG A 103 1.89 -6.03 8.98
C ARG A 103 2.20 -7.26 8.14
N MET A 104 1.36 -7.56 7.15
CA MET A 104 1.57 -8.69 6.24
C MET A 104 2.81 -8.51 5.38
N LEU A 105 3.04 -7.31 4.84
CA LEU A 105 4.24 -6.97 4.09
C LEU A 105 5.50 -7.12 4.96
N GLY A 106 5.46 -6.65 6.21
CA GLY A 106 6.54 -6.83 7.18
C GLY A 106 6.85 -8.32 7.43
N GLY A 107 5.81 -9.14 7.61
CA GLY A 107 5.96 -10.59 7.75
C GLY A 107 6.58 -11.25 6.52
N TRP A 108 6.19 -10.83 5.31
CA TRP A 108 6.75 -11.38 4.08
C TRP A 108 8.22 -11.00 3.85
N ARG A 109 8.61 -9.79 4.27
CA ARG A 109 10.03 -9.36 4.25
C ARG A 109 10.91 -10.23 5.13
N GLN A 110 10.45 -10.54 6.35
CA GLN A 110 11.20 -11.34 7.32
C GLN A 110 11.46 -12.76 6.83
N GLN A 111 10.50 -13.40 6.16
CA GLN A 111 10.65 -14.76 5.62
C GLN A 111 11.88 -14.93 4.71
N GLY A 112 12.26 -13.92 3.93
CA GLY A 112 13.42 -14.04 3.05
C GLY A 112 14.77 -13.70 3.71
N VAL A 113 14.78 -13.29 4.98
CA VAL A 113 16.02 -13.10 5.78
C VAL A 113 16.44 -14.44 6.41
N ASP A 114 15.46 -15.26 6.81
CA ASP A 114 15.69 -16.54 7.50
C ASP A 114 16.29 -17.61 6.58
N HIS A 115 16.03 -17.55 5.27
CA HIS A 115 16.60 -18.49 4.27
C HIS A 115 18.00 -18.11 3.78
N ALA A 116 18.53 -16.93 4.12
CA ALA A 116 19.85 -16.47 3.69
C ALA A 116 20.96 -16.80 4.70
N HIS A 117 20.61 -17.33 5.88
CA HIS A 117 21.53 -17.69 6.97
C HIS A 117 21.51 -19.19 7.32
N SER A 118 20.96 -20.03 6.43
CA SER A 118 21.02 -21.50 6.53
C SER A 118 21.92 -22.09 5.45
#